data_AF-A0A914G0P9-F1
#
_entry.id   AF-A0A914G0P9-F1
#
_cell.length_a   1.000
_cell.length_b   1.000
_cell.length_c   1.000
_cell.angle_alpha   90.00
_cell.angle_beta   90.00
_cell.angle_gamma   90.00
#
_symmetry.space_group_name_H-M   'P 1'
#
loop_
_entity.id
_entity.type
_entity.pdbx_description
1 polymer ?
#
loop_
_entity_poly.entity_id
_entity_poly.type
_entity_poly.pdbx_seq_one_letter_code
_entity_poly.pdbx_strand_id
1 'polypeptide(L)'
;MSTLEITENKAATAQQTPTQISGSKAVLEALLSEGVDTVFGYPGGAIMPIYDALYDYTDRLKHILVRHEQGGIHAAQGYARTSGRT
;
A
#
# COMPACT_ATOMS: atom_id res chain seq x y z
N MET A 1 -34.69 22.25 -43.64
CA MET A 1 -34.15 21.03 -43.02
C MET A 1 -32.64 21.17 -42.98
N SER A 2 -32.08 21.44 -41.80
CA SER A 2 -30.64 21.48 -41.57
C SER A 2 -30.39 20.57 -40.38
N THR A 3 -29.74 19.43 -40.66
CA THR A 3 -29.34 18.43 -39.68
C THR A 3 -28.25 19.01 -38.80
N LEU A 4 -28.51 19.06 -37.49
CA LEU A 4 -27.54 19.42 -36.48
C LEU A 4 -26.51 18.30 -36.38
N GLU A 5 -25.29 18.57 -36.83
CA GLU A 5 -24.12 17.74 -36.52
C GLU A 5 -23.82 17.89 -35.02
N ILE A 6 -24.15 16.85 -34.26
CA ILE A 6 -23.73 16.73 -32.86
C ILE A 6 -22.24 16.40 -32.90
N THR A 7 -21.41 17.41 -32.74
CA THR A 7 -19.96 17.26 -32.57
C THR A 7 -19.68 16.36 -31.36
N GLU A 8 -19.19 15.16 -31.61
CA GLU A 8 -18.70 14.23 -30.58
C GLU A 8 -17.45 14.84 -29.91
N ASN A 9 -17.64 15.57 -28.82
CA ASN A 9 -16.54 15.94 -27.94
C ASN A 9 -16.28 14.79 -26.95
N LYS A 10 -15.79 13.66 -27.49
CA LYS A 10 -15.22 12.58 -26.68
C LYS A 10 -13.81 13.01 -26.30
N ALA A 11 -13.71 13.77 -25.20
CA ALA A 11 -12.44 14.06 -24.56
C ALA A 11 -11.68 12.74 -24.39
N ALA A 12 -10.54 12.63 -25.07
CA ALA A 12 -9.68 11.45 -25.02
C ALA A 12 -9.21 11.28 -23.58
N THR A 13 -9.87 10.39 -22.84
CA THR A 13 -9.35 9.85 -21.59
C THR A 13 -8.04 9.15 -21.95
N ALA A 14 -6.91 9.77 -21.65
CA ALA A 14 -5.61 9.12 -21.76
C ALA A 14 -5.68 7.85 -20.91
N GLN A 15 -5.76 6.68 -21.55
CA GLN A 15 -5.68 5.40 -20.85
C GLN A 15 -4.34 5.37 -20.11
N GLN A 16 -4.38 5.51 -18.78
CA GLN A 16 -3.20 5.26 -17.95
C GLN A 16 -2.83 3.79 -18.11
N THR A 17 -1.66 3.52 -18.69
CA THR A 17 -1.12 2.17 -18.74
C THR A 17 -0.96 1.67 -17.30
N PRO A 18 -1.59 0.56 -16.91
CA PRO A 18 -1.49 0.07 -15.54
C PRO A 18 -0.02 -0.20 -15.21
N THR A 19 0.44 0.40 -14.11
CA THR A 19 1.79 0.19 -13.62
C THR A 19 1.94 -1.26 -13.19
N GLN A 20 2.81 -2.00 -13.89
CA GLN A 20 3.08 -3.39 -13.55
C GLN A 20 4.07 -3.45 -12.39
N ILE A 21 3.57 -3.86 -11.23
CA ILE A 21 4.35 -4.08 -10.02
C ILE A 21 4.11 -5.49 -9.49
N SER A 22 5.07 -6.02 -8.71
CA SER A 22 4.86 -7.30 -8.02
C SER A 22 3.78 -7.17 -6.96
N GLY A 23 3.11 -8.27 -6.62
CA GLY A 23 2.12 -8.28 -5.54
C GLY A 23 2.70 -7.78 -4.21
N SER A 24 3.98 -8.09 -3.93
CA SER A 24 4.69 -7.57 -2.76
C SER A 24 4.74 -6.05 -2.73
N LYS A 25 5.16 -5.43 -3.84
CA LYS A 25 5.23 -3.97 -3.95
C LYS A 25 3.84 -3.35 -3.91
N ALA A 26 2.85 -3.99 -4.52
CA ALA A 26 1.46 -3.54 -4.45
C ALA A 26 0.93 -3.45 -3.01
N VAL A 27 1.25 -4.42 -2.15
CA VAL A 27 0.88 -4.38 -0.73
C VAL A 27 1.53 -3.19 -0.02
N LEU A 28 2.83 -2.94 -0.26
CA LEU A 28 3.55 -1.84 0.39
C LEU A 28 3.07 -0.47 -0.09
N GLU A 29 2.81 -0.31 -1.38
CA GLU A 29 2.24 0.92 -1.94
C GLU A 29 0.81 1.15 -1.44
N ALA A 30 0.02 0.09 -1.24
CA ALA A 30 -1.31 0.20 -0.63
C ALA A 30 -1.22 0.70 0.82
N LEU A 31 -0.29 0.17 1.63
CA LEU A 31 -0.06 0.66 2.99
C LEU A 31 0.31 2.16 3.00
N LEU A 32 1.23 2.57 2.14
CA LEU A 32 1.60 3.98 2.00
C LEU A 32 0.43 4.87 1.56
N SER A 33 -0.40 4.38 0.63
CA SER A 33 -1.58 5.10 0.14
C SER A 33 -2.63 5.33 1.23
N GLU A 34 -2.74 4.40 2.18
CA GLU A 34 -3.57 4.51 3.38
C GLU A 34 -2.91 5.35 4.51
N GLY A 35 -1.70 5.88 4.28
CA GLY A 35 -0.98 6.70 5.26
C GLY A 35 -0.29 5.91 6.37
N VAL A 36 -0.12 4.59 6.20
CA VAL A 36 0.62 3.75 7.14
C VAL A 36 2.11 4.06 7.01
N ASP A 37 2.76 4.34 8.14
CA ASP A 37 4.21 4.58 8.21
C ASP A 37 4.96 3.57 9.09
N THR A 38 4.23 2.71 9.81
CA THR A 38 4.79 1.80 10.82
C THR A 38 4.13 0.44 10.71
N VAL A 39 4.93 -0.62 10.56
CA VAL A 39 4.48 -2.01 10.45
C VAL A 39 5.09 -2.84 11.56
N PHE A 40 4.26 -3.47 12.38
CA PHE A 40 4.67 -4.47 13.38
C PHE A 40 4.62 -5.85 12.73
N GLY A 41 5.76 -6.54 12.62
CA GLY A 41 5.82 -7.77 11.84
C GLY A 41 6.76 -8.83 12.38
N TYR A 42 6.46 -10.08 12.04
CA TYR A 42 7.32 -11.24 12.24
C TYR A 42 7.58 -11.93 10.89
N PRO A 43 8.84 -12.21 10.52
CA PRO A 43 9.17 -12.81 9.23
C PRO A 43 8.90 -14.33 9.21
N GLY A 44 8.63 -14.87 8.03
CA GLY A 44 8.44 -16.29 7.78
C GLY A 44 8.54 -16.61 6.29
N GLY A 45 8.70 -17.89 5.94
CA GLY A 45 9.00 -18.29 4.55
C GLY A 45 7.97 -17.82 3.52
N ALA A 46 6.67 -17.90 3.83
CA ALA A 46 5.61 -17.50 2.90
C ALA A 46 5.53 -15.97 2.66
N ILE A 47 5.88 -15.16 3.67
CA ILE A 47 5.79 -13.69 3.59
C ILE A 47 7.12 -13.06 3.13
N MET A 48 8.15 -13.88 2.89
CA MET A 48 9.49 -13.40 2.57
C MET A 48 9.54 -12.46 1.35
N PRO A 49 8.77 -12.67 0.27
CA PRO A 49 8.75 -11.73 -0.86
C PRO A 49 8.27 -10.32 -0.50
N ILE A 50 7.46 -10.15 0.55
CA ILE A 50 7.05 -8.82 1.04
C ILE A 50 8.17 -8.18 1.85
N TYR A 51 8.85 -8.94 2.70
CA TYR A 51 10.00 -8.44 3.46
C TYR A 51 11.21 -8.10 2.57
N ASP A 52 11.43 -8.86 1.51
CA ASP A 52 12.44 -8.54 0.49
C ASP A 52 12.10 -7.19 -0.17
N ALA A 53 10.86 -7.03 -0.63
CA ALA A 53 10.39 -5.75 -1.17
C ALA A 53 10.45 -4.61 -0.14
N LEU A 54 10.18 -4.88 1.14
CA LEU A 54 10.17 -3.88 2.22
C LEU A 54 11.54 -3.20 2.39
N TYR A 55 12.62 -3.86 1.99
CA TYR A 55 13.96 -3.27 2.00
C TYR A 55 14.04 -1.98 1.16
N ASP A 56 13.35 -1.94 0.00
CA ASP A 56 13.23 -0.78 -0.89
C ASP A 56 12.38 0.38 -0.31
N TYR A 57 11.72 0.16 0.85
CA TYR A 57 10.74 1.07 1.44
C TYR A 57 11.14 1.54 2.84
N THR A 58 12.36 1.23 3.30
CA THR A 58 12.81 1.54 4.67
C THR A 58 12.86 3.03 5.02
N ASP A 59 12.86 3.89 4.01
CA ASP A 59 12.77 5.35 4.13
C ASP A 59 11.32 5.85 4.36
N ARG A 60 10.32 5.07 3.96
CA ARG A 60 8.89 5.42 4.01
C ARG A 60 8.08 4.56 5.00
N LEU A 61 8.51 3.32 5.24
CA LEU A 61 7.88 2.35 6.14
C LEU A 61 8.86 1.89 7.22
N LYS A 62 8.51 2.19 8.47
CA LYS A 62 9.23 1.70 9.64
C LYS A 62 8.76 0.29 10.01
N HIS A 63 9.64 -0.69 9.88
CA HIS A 63 9.38 -2.03 10.38
C HIS A 63 9.79 -2.19 11.85
N ILE A 64 8.90 -2.76 12.66
CA ILE A 64 9.17 -3.16 14.04
C ILE A 64 9.10 -4.68 14.10
N LEU A 65 10.27 -5.30 14.22
CA LEU A 65 10.39 -6.73 14.40
C LEU A 65 9.92 -7.13 15.80
N VAL A 66 8.91 -7.98 15.85
CA VAL A 66 8.40 -8.54 17.11
C VAL A 66 9.06 -9.89 17.38
N ARG A 67 8.89 -10.43 18.60
CA ARG A 67 9.39 -11.77 18.96
C ARG A 67 8.31 -12.84 18.95
N HIS A 68 7.06 -12.41 18.94
CA HIS A 68 5.89 -13.26 18.89
C HIS A 68 4.78 -12.46 18.20
N GLU A 69 4.03 -13.09 17.30
CA GLU A 69 3.01 -12.47 16.47
C GLU A 69 1.92 -11.81 17.33
N GLN A 70 1.46 -12.51 18.38
CA GLN A 70 0.55 -11.95 19.38
C GLN A 70 1.10 -10.66 20.03
N GLY A 71 2.41 -10.60 20.32
CA GLY A 71 3.04 -9.39 20.84
C GLY A 71 2.97 -8.23 19.83
N GLY A 72 3.11 -8.53 18.54
CA GLY A 72 2.92 -7.55 17.47
C GLY A 72 1.50 -7.06 17.33
N ILE A 73 0.50 -7.94 17.47
CA ILE A 73 -0.91 -7.55 17.49
C ILE A 73 -1.17 -6.57 18.64
N HIS A 74 -0.73 -6.91 19.86
CA HIS A 74 -0.93 -6.04 21.01
C HIS A 74 -0.16 -4.71 20.89
N ALA A 75 1.04 -4.71 20.32
CA ALA A 75 1.81 -3.50 20.05
C ALA A 75 1.10 -2.59 19.03
N ALA A 76 0.58 -3.15 17.94
CA ALA A 76 -0.19 -2.41 16.93
C ALA A 76 -1.49 -1.83 17.52
N GLN A 77 -2.21 -2.63 18.33
CA GLN A 77 -3.39 -2.16 19.06
C GLN A 77 -3.07 -1.00 20.02
N GLY A 78 -1.97 -1.12 20.78
CA GLY A 78 -1.49 -0.07 21.68
C GLY A 78 -1.10 1.20 20.93
N TYR A 79 -0.36 1.05 19.83
CA TYR A 79 0.02 2.15 18.94
C TYR A 79 -1.20 2.88 18.41
N ALA A 80 -2.19 2.15 17.88
CA ALA A 80 -3.37 2.76 17.30
C ALA A 80 -4.19 3.54 18.33
N ARG A 81 -4.39 2.96 19.53
CA ARG A 81 -5.16 3.59 20.60
C ARG A 81 -4.51 4.84 21.20
N THR A 82 -3.18 4.90 21.21
CA THR A 82 -2.43 6.00 21.83
C THR A 82 -2.06 7.10 20.86
N SER A 83 -1.83 6.76 19.58
CA SER A 83 -1.48 7.73 18.54
C SER A 83 -2.68 8.26 17.76
N GLY A 84 -3.81 7.54 17.77
CA GLY A 84 -4.96 7.83 16.90
C GLY A 84 -4.74 7.49 15.43
N ARG A 85 -3.64 6.80 15.10
CA ARG A 85 -3.24 6.40 13.74
C ARG A 85 -3.52 4.91 13.53
N THR A 86 -3.78 4.49 12.30
CA THR A 86 -3.98 3.07 11.93
C THR A 86 -3.01 2.64 10.85
#